data_AF-V4BEL3-F1
#
_entry.id   AF-V4BEL3-F1
#
_cell.length_a   1.000
_cell.length_b   1.000
_cell.length_c   1.000
_cell.angle_alpha   90.00
_cell.angle_beta   90.00
_cell.angle_gamma   90.00
#
_symmetry.space_group_name_H-M   'P 1'
#
loop_
_entity.id
_entity.type
_entity.pdbx_description
1 polymer ?
#
loop_
_entity_poly.entity_id
_entity_poly.type
_entity_poly.pdbx_seq_one_letter_code
_entity_poly.pdbx_strand_id
1 'polypeptide(L)'
;MQNYRSIQNKLQTRCFYKSSRHFSRPLTDPENKGQRQQGVNFDTLGSWNNRIDMTILLEESIKTGRLIPKVNLNDTSHKSLLGRRKTNEDRSDIRELLPGLQYFAIFDGHGGAFAVDYVHQNLVNHILYWYPRLSSLSEVLTNSFININNLLSRHINTYLIDTDIYNTGTTATVCLLKDSINLVVGHVGDSRAVLCRDGEPIRLSTEDSPEYSEEAKRIKKYGGYIVENSLGQLQVNGRLAMTRSLGDVELEKVGVVATPHIRSIEVKHGRDAFLVLDTDGVNFVLNDHETVNLVSSCPSPKEAASSLVDEALHFGSEDNSTCVVIPFGAWGKYRDADKSMPYSFGRNLLGNRYKYG
;
A
#
# COMPACT_ATOMS: atom_id res chain seq x y z
N MET A 1 85.01 -34.07 51.99
CA MET A 1 85.55 -35.31 51.42
C MET A 1 84.88 -35.54 50.06
N GLN A 2 85.69 -35.59 48.99
CA GLN A 2 85.60 -36.43 47.77
C GLN A 2 84.20 -36.82 47.23
N ASN A 3 83.90 -36.92 45.93
CA ASN A 3 84.53 -36.61 44.65
C ASN A 3 83.49 -37.06 43.57
N TYR A 4 83.48 -36.36 42.43
CA TYR A 4 83.31 -36.90 41.05
C TYR A 4 81.95 -37.42 40.50
N ARG A 5 81.44 -36.61 39.54
CA ARG A 5 81.28 -36.85 38.08
C ARG A 5 80.44 -38.01 37.50
N SER A 6 79.75 -37.58 36.43
CA SER A 6 79.26 -38.28 35.21
C SER A 6 77.81 -38.79 35.30
N ILE A 7 76.92 -38.61 34.30
CA ILE A 7 77.06 -38.61 32.83
C ILE A 7 76.00 -37.67 32.18
N GLN A 8 76.38 -36.98 31.09
CA GLN A 8 75.50 -36.29 30.13
C GLN A 8 75.18 -37.19 28.92
N ASN A 9 73.95 -37.12 28.39
CA ASN A 9 73.56 -36.99 26.96
C ASN A 9 72.01 -37.10 26.83
N LYS A 10 71.26 -36.03 26.48
CA LYS A 10 70.79 -35.62 25.12
C LYS A 10 69.90 -36.70 24.46
N LEU A 11 68.60 -36.52 24.16
CA LEU A 11 67.96 -35.49 23.31
C LEU A 11 66.42 -35.35 23.53
N GLN A 12 65.98 -34.09 23.44
CA GLN A 12 64.67 -33.50 23.04
C GLN A 12 63.49 -34.41 22.61
N THR A 13 62.28 -34.16 23.13
CA THR A 13 61.24 -33.32 22.47
C THR A 13 59.89 -33.25 23.24
N ARG A 14 59.41 -31.99 23.40
CA ARG A 14 58.03 -31.46 23.37
C ARG A 14 56.95 -31.94 24.36
N CYS A 15 56.66 -31.05 25.31
CA CYS A 15 55.38 -30.87 26.01
C CYS A 15 54.21 -30.63 25.04
N PHE A 16 52.98 -31.08 25.38
CA PHE A 16 51.76 -30.25 25.38
C PHE A 16 50.64 -30.92 26.19
N TYR A 17 50.02 -30.13 27.08
CA TYR A 17 48.94 -30.47 28.00
C TYR A 17 47.62 -30.84 27.29
N LYS A 18 46.89 -31.85 27.80
CA LYS A 18 45.49 -32.16 27.40
C LYS A 18 44.52 -31.40 28.31
N SER A 19 43.55 -30.67 27.73
CA SER A 19 42.37 -30.17 28.45
C SER A 19 41.12 -30.99 28.07
N SER A 20 40.30 -31.27 29.08
CA SER A 20 39.03 -31.99 28.98
C SER A 20 37.88 -31.03 28.63
N ARG A 21 37.00 -31.43 27.69
CA ARG A 21 35.76 -30.70 27.35
C ARG A 21 34.55 -31.47 27.89
N HIS A 22 33.72 -30.79 28.67
CA HIS A 22 32.36 -31.23 29.01
C HIS A 22 31.40 -30.92 27.84
N PHE A 23 30.56 -31.89 27.48
CA PHE A 23 29.49 -31.75 26.48
C PHE A 23 28.17 -31.36 27.16
N SER A 24 27.59 -30.22 26.78
CA SER A 24 26.20 -29.86 27.04
C SER A 24 25.32 -30.31 25.87
N ARG A 25 24.20 -30.98 26.17
CA ARG A 25 23.19 -31.40 25.17
C ARG A 25 22.36 -30.18 24.73
N PRO A 26 22.05 -29.99 23.44
CA PRO A 26 21.09 -28.98 23.01
C PRO A 26 19.65 -29.51 23.13
N LEU A 27 18.74 -28.61 23.51
CA LEU A 27 17.29 -28.79 23.49
C LEU A 27 16.82 -28.92 22.03
N THR A 28 16.03 -29.96 21.75
CA THR A 28 15.40 -30.20 20.44
C THR A 28 14.00 -29.58 20.40
N ASP A 29 13.77 -28.71 19.42
CA ASP A 29 12.47 -28.14 19.03
C ASP A 29 11.57 -29.22 18.38
N PRO A 30 10.33 -29.43 18.86
CA PRO A 30 9.45 -30.49 18.35
C PRO A 30 8.78 -30.20 16.99
N GLU A 31 8.90 -29.02 16.40
CA GLU A 31 8.20 -28.68 15.14
C GLU A 31 8.94 -29.07 13.85
N ASN A 32 10.21 -29.47 13.93
CA ASN A 32 11.01 -29.77 12.73
C ASN A 32 11.21 -31.28 12.50
N LYS A 33 10.13 -31.97 12.11
CA LYS A 33 10.19 -33.36 11.63
C LYS A 33 9.95 -33.41 10.12
N GLY A 34 11.02 -33.30 9.32
CA GLY A 34 10.94 -33.69 7.91
C GLY A 34 12.06 -33.20 7.00
N GLN A 35 12.90 -34.14 6.55
CA GLN A 35 13.78 -34.13 5.39
C GLN A 35 14.94 -33.10 5.31
N ARG A 36 16.16 -33.64 5.29
CA ARG A 36 17.42 -32.93 5.04
C ARG A 36 17.40 -32.30 3.63
N GLN A 37 17.39 -30.97 3.57
CA GLN A 37 17.84 -30.22 2.39
C GLN A 37 19.30 -29.79 2.59
N GLN A 38 20.12 -29.98 1.56
CA GLN A 38 21.50 -29.49 1.49
C GLN A 38 21.51 -27.96 1.44
N GLY A 39 22.39 -27.35 2.23
CA GLY A 39 22.58 -25.90 2.29
C GLY A 39 21.64 -25.23 3.28
N VAL A 40 22.01 -25.25 4.56
CA VAL A 40 21.41 -24.32 5.53
C VAL A 40 21.94 -22.94 5.17
N ASN A 41 21.22 -22.21 4.31
CA ASN A 41 21.39 -20.77 4.21
C ASN A 41 21.16 -20.20 5.61
N PHE A 42 22.07 -19.32 6.04
CA PHE A 42 22.05 -18.65 7.34
C PHE A 42 20.86 -17.67 7.51
N ASP A 43 19.78 -17.85 6.75
CA ASP A 43 18.59 -17.01 6.65
C ASP A 43 17.46 -17.43 7.61
N THR A 44 17.59 -18.56 8.31
CA THR A 44 16.56 -19.09 9.23
C THR A 44 16.55 -18.41 10.61
N LEU A 45 17.44 -17.45 10.87
CA LEU A 45 17.52 -16.67 12.11
C LEU A 45 17.02 -15.23 11.97
N GLY A 46 16.39 -14.87 10.85
CA GLY A 46 15.92 -13.50 10.65
C GLY A 46 17.07 -12.50 10.47
N SER A 47 18.09 -12.88 9.69
CA SER A 47 19.00 -11.91 9.09
C SER A 47 18.18 -11.01 8.17
N TRP A 48 17.78 -9.86 8.71
CA TRP A 48 17.19 -8.76 7.96
C TRP A 48 18.20 -8.32 6.88
N ASN A 49 18.17 -8.93 5.71
CA ASN A 49 18.86 -8.41 4.54
C ASN A 49 18.03 -7.27 3.94
N ASN A 50 17.75 -6.27 4.77
CA ASN A 50 16.98 -5.10 4.37
C ASN A 50 17.95 -4.10 3.76
N ARG A 51 17.76 -3.79 2.48
CA ARG A 51 18.42 -2.64 1.83
C ARG A 51 17.96 -1.29 2.41
N ILE A 52 17.09 -1.30 3.41
CA ILE A 52 16.53 -0.14 4.10
C ILE A 52 16.84 -0.33 5.60
N ASP A 53 17.70 0.53 6.14
CA ASP A 53 18.04 0.54 7.55
C ASP A 53 16.89 1.19 8.35
N MET A 54 16.00 0.35 8.91
CA MET A 54 14.84 0.82 9.66
C MET A 54 15.11 0.79 11.16
N THR A 55 14.96 1.96 11.80
CA THR A 55 15.06 2.11 13.25
C THR A 55 13.98 1.30 13.96
N ILE A 56 14.33 0.52 14.99
CA ILE A 56 13.35 -0.30 15.72
C ILE A 56 12.54 0.57 16.69
N LEU A 57 11.22 0.43 16.69
CA LEU A 57 10.32 0.99 17.69
C LEU A 57 10.36 0.11 18.95
N LEU A 58 11.25 0.46 19.89
CA LEU A 58 11.54 -0.37 21.06
C LEU A 58 10.30 -0.60 21.95
N GLU A 59 9.53 0.44 22.24
CA GLU A 59 8.35 0.33 23.11
C GLU A 59 7.30 -0.62 22.53
N GLU A 60 6.98 -0.46 21.25
CA GLU A 60 6.03 -1.33 20.54
C GLU A 60 6.56 -2.75 20.37
N SER A 61 7.88 -2.88 20.19
CA SER A 61 8.51 -4.19 20.13
C SER A 61 8.43 -4.95 21.45
N ILE A 62 8.59 -4.25 22.58
CA ILE A 62 8.42 -4.83 23.91
C ILE A 62 6.97 -5.23 24.16
N LYS A 63 6.00 -4.36 23.80
CA LYS A 63 4.57 -4.64 23.98
C LYS A 63 4.10 -5.86 23.19
N THR A 64 4.56 -5.99 21.95
CA THR A 64 4.14 -7.05 21.03
C THR A 64 4.99 -8.32 21.11
N GLY A 65 6.17 -8.24 21.73
CA GLY A 65 7.16 -9.33 21.76
C GLY A 65 7.79 -9.62 20.39
N ARG A 66 7.70 -8.69 19.43
CA ARG A 66 8.23 -8.82 18.06
C ARG A 66 9.03 -7.57 17.70
N LEU A 67 10.04 -7.69 16.86
CA LEU A 67 10.78 -6.51 16.37
C LEU A 67 9.91 -5.74 15.37
N ILE A 68 9.60 -4.48 15.71
CA ILE A 68 8.80 -3.57 14.88
C ILE A 68 9.72 -2.49 14.32
N PRO A 69 10.09 -2.56 13.03
CA PRO A 69 10.80 -1.46 12.38
C PRO A 69 9.88 -0.25 12.19
N LYS A 70 10.40 0.94 12.44
CA LYS A 70 9.75 2.21 12.12
C LYS A 70 9.75 2.37 10.61
N VAL A 71 8.57 2.48 10.02
CA VAL A 71 8.43 2.87 8.61
C VAL A 71 8.92 4.31 8.47
N ASN A 72 9.99 4.55 7.70
CA ASN A 72 10.46 5.91 7.47
C ASN A 72 9.77 6.53 6.27
N LEU A 73 9.34 7.79 6.41
CA LEU A 73 8.76 8.55 5.30
C LEU A 73 9.76 8.81 4.18
N ASN A 74 11.04 8.95 4.51
CA ASN A 74 12.12 9.16 3.52
C ASN A 74 12.31 7.96 2.59
N ASP A 75 11.92 6.76 3.04
CA ASP A 75 12.00 5.53 2.25
C ASP A 75 10.72 5.31 1.42
N THR A 76 9.65 6.06 1.73
CA THR A 76 8.42 6.06 0.93
C THR A 76 8.64 6.92 -0.32
N SER A 77 8.09 6.50 -1.45
CA SER A 77 8.19 7.27 -2.70
C SER A 77 6.83 7.44 -3.35
N HIS A 78 6.69 8.54 -4.11
CA HIS A 78 5.54 8.78 -4.96
C HIS A 78 6.00 9.28 -6.33
N LYS A 79 5.17 9.03 -7.34
CA LYS A 79 5.38 9.53 -8.70
C LYS A 79 4.01 9.85 -9.29
N SER A 80 3.92 11.00 -9.96
CA SER A 80 2.75 11.41 -10.73
C SER A 80 3.19 11.86 -12.12
N LEU A 81 2.49 11.40 -13.16
CA LEU A 81 2.65 11.84 -14.54
C LEU A 81 1.32 12.33 -15.10
N LEU A 82 1.39 13.36 -15.95
CA LEU A 82 0.25 13.96 -16.63
C LEU A 82 -0.45 13.01 -17.62
N GLY A 83 0.28 12.06 -18.20
CA GLY A 83 -0.24 11.22 -19.28
C GLY A 83 -0.56 12.04 -20.54
N ARG A 84 -1.67 11.71 -21.21
CA ARG A 84 -2.15 12.42 -22.42
C ARG A 84 -3.24 13.46 -22.11
N ARG A 85 -3.47 13.77 -20.83
CA ARG A 85 -4.41 14.80 -20.38
C ARG A 85 -3.84 16.21 -20.53
N LYS A 86 -4.73 17.21 -20.48
CA LYS A 86 -4.34 18.64 -20.52
C LYS A 86 -3.85 19.15 -19.17
N THR A 87 -4.42 18.62 -18.10
CA THR A 87 -4.19 19.00 -16.70
C THR A 87 -3.93 17.74 -15.89
N ASN A 88 -3.14 17.89 -14.82
CA ASN A 88 -2.94 16.82 -13.84
C ASN A 88 -3.86 17.08 -12.65
N GLU A 89 -4.90 16.27 -12.53
CA GLU A 89 -5.92 16.32 -11.48
C GLU A 89 -5.62 15.33 -10.36
N ASP A 90 -4.52 14.56 -10.44
CA ASP A 90 -4.07 13.70 -9.35
C ASP A 90 -3.34 14.49 -8.26
N ARG A 91 -3.54 14.09 -7.00
CA ARG A 91 -2.74 14.54 -5.85
C ARG A 91 -2.30 13.34 -5.02
N SER A 92 -1.13 13.45 -4.40
CA SER A 92 -0.62 12.47 -3.45
C SER A 92 0.03 13.18 -2.28
N ASP A 93 -0.05 12.57 -1.10
CA ASP A 93 0.44 13.20 0.13
C ASP A 93 0.96 12.16 1.12
N ILE A 94 2.13 12.44 1.70
CA ILE A 94 2.88 11.57 2.60
C ILE A 94 3.38 12.42 3.75
N ARG A 95 2.94 12.14 4.99
CA ARG A 95 3.33 12.92 6.17
C ARG A 95 3.17 12.15 7.47
N GLU A 96 3.90 12.58 8.50
CA GLU A 96 3.69 12.14 9.89
C GLU A 96 2.80 13.19 10.54
N LEU A 97 1.58 12.80 10.90
CA LEU A 97 0.57 13.71 11.46
C LEU A 97 0.84 14.04 12.91
N LEU A 98 1.19 13.00 13.67
CA LEU A 98 1.54 13.04 15.09
C LEU A 98 2.62 11.97 15.30
N PRO A 99 3.39 12.02 16.41
CA PRO A 99 4.36 10.98 16.72
C PRO A 99 3.70 9.59 16.68
N GLY A 100 4.19 8.74 15.79
CA GLY A 100 3.66 7.38 15.60
C GLY A 100 2.41 7.28 14.72
N LEU A 101 1.83 8.39 14.23
CA LEU A 101 0.69 8.38 13.30
C LEU A 101 1.11 8.91 11.94
N GLN A 102 1.26 8.01 10.97
CA GLN A 102 1.62 8.32 9.60
C GLN A 102 0.39 8.32 8.70
N TYR A 103 0.45 9.16 7.67
CA TYR A 103 -0.60 9.37 6.69
C TYR A 103 -0.01 9.25 5.30
N PHE A 104 -0.69 8.45 4.48
CA PHE A 104 -0.41 8.28 3.06
C PHE A 104 -1.72 8.38 2.31
N ALA A 105 -1.78 9.20 1.26
CA ALA A 105 -3.00 9.37 0.50
C ALA A 105 -2.72 9.58 -0.99
N ILE A 106 -3.69 9.16 -1.78
CA ILE A 106 -3.79 9.47 -3.21
C ILE A 106 -5.22 9.91 -3.50
N PHE A 107 -5.34 10.85 -4.42
CA PHE A 107 -6.59 11.46 -4.85
C PHE A 107 -6.54 11.59 -6.36
N ASP A 108 -7.60 11.18 -7.02
CA ASP A 108 -7.79 11.26 -8.45
C ASP A 108 -8.97 12.20 -8.69
N GLY A 109 -8.67 13.40 -9.19
CA GLY A 109 -9.63 14.45 -9.40
C GLY A 109 -10.29 14.37 -10.77
N HIS A 110 -11.56 14.76 -10.85
CA HIS A 110 -12.29 14.87 -12.10
C HIS A 110 -13.17 16.11 -12.13
N GLY A 111 -13.49 16.58 -13.33
CA GLY A 111 -14.34 17.77 -13.52
C GLY A 111 -13.69 19.05 -13.02
N GLY A 112 -12.35 19.14 -13.11
CA GLY A 112 -11.57 20.26 -12.60
C GLY A 112 -10.83 19.93 -11.30
N ALA A 113 -9.69 20.59 -11.08
CA ALA A 113 -8.84 20.36 -9.91
C ALA A 113 -9.41 20.91 -8.58
N PHE A 114 -10.59 21.53 -8.57
CA PHE A 114 -11.12 22.23 -7.39
C PHE A 114 -11.42 21.29 -6.21
N ALA A 115 -12.17 20.22 -6.43
CA ALA A 115 -12.50 19.25 -5.37
C ALA A 115 -11.23 18.59 -4.82
N VAL A 116 -10.36 18.10 -5.72
CA VAL A 116 -9.14 17.41 -5.33
C VAL A 116 -8.19 18.34 -4.56
N ASP A 117 -8.00 19.60 -5.00
CA ASP A 117 -7.16 20.56 -4.29
C ASP A 117 -7.74 20.90 -2.92
N TYR A 118 -9.05 21.10 -2.83
CA TYR A 118 -9.73 21.37 -1.57
C TYR A 118 -9.58 20.20 -0.58
N VAL A 119 -9.82 18.96 -1.04
CA VAL A 119 -9.71 17.75 -0.23
C VAL A 119 -8.27 17.54 0.22
N HIS A 120 -7.32 17.59 -0.71
CA HIS A 120 -5.89 17.41 -0.43
C HIS A 120 -5.37 18.42 0.62
N GLN A 121 -5.82 19.67 0.55
CA GLN A 121 -5.38 20.72 1.49
C GLN A 121 -6.02 20.58 2.88
N ASN A 122 -7.25 20.09 2.98
CA ASN A 122 -8.05 20.18 4.21
C ASN A 122 -8.29 18.85 4.94
N LEU A 123 -8.16 17.70 4.27
CA LEU A 123 -8.53 16.39 4.85
C LEU A 123 -7.75 16.07 6.12
N VAL A 124 -6.46 16.41 6.13
CA VAL A 124 -5.59 16.22 7.29
C VAL A 124 -6.09 16.98 8.52
N ASN A 125 -6.63 18.20 8.34
CA ASN A 125 -7.19 18.98 9.45
C ASN A 125 -8.42 18.29 10.05
N HIS A 126 -9.25 17.68 9.22
CA HIS A 126 -10.40 16.89 9.68
C HIS A 126 -9.97 15.61 10.40
N ILE A 127 -8.91 14.94 9.95
CA ILE A 127 -8.34 13.77 10.64
C ILE A 127 -7.82 14.18 12.02
N LEU A 128 -7.01 15.24 12.10
CA LEU A 128 -6.48 15.75 13.36
C LEU A 128 -7.58 16.25 14.31
N TYR A 129 -8.69 16.77 13.77
CA TYR A 129 -9.86 17.14 14.56
C TYR A 129 -10.53 15.91 15.21
N TRP A 130 -10.77 14.85 14.44
CA TRP A 130 -11.49 13.67 14.94
C TRP A 130 -10.61 12.72 15.75
N TYR A 131 -9.30 12.68 15.48
CA TYR A 131 -8.35 11.77 16.13
C TYR A 131 -8.41 11.76 17.67
N PRO A 132 -8.38 12.90 18.40
CA PRO A 132 -8.46 12.89 19.86
C PRO A 132 -9.89 12.67 20.40
N ARG A 133 -10.91 12.66 19.54
CA ARG A 133 -12.33 12.61 19.92
C ARG A 133 -12.95 11.23 19.77
N LEU A 134 -12.33 10.36 18.97
CA LEU A 134 -12.86 9.04 18.62
C LEU A 134 -11.85 7.96 19.02
N SER A 135 -12.35 6.76 19.33
CA SER A 135 -11.51 5.68 19.84
C SER A 135 -10.84 4.86 18.74
N SER A 136 -11.46 4.78 17.54
CA SER A 136 -10.94 3.98 16.43
C SER A 136 -10.53 4.85 15.24
N LEU A 137 -9.41 4.49 14.61
CA LEU A 137 -8.96 5.13 13.36
C LEU A 137 -9.98 4.98 12.23
N SER A 138 -10.75 3.90 12.23
CA SER A 138 -11.86 3.65 11.31
C SER A 138 -12.95 4.71 11.41
N GLU A 139 -13.38 5.05 12.63
CA GLU A 139 -14.35 6.12 12.87
C GLU A 139 -13.75 7.49 12.53
N VAL A 140 -12.47 7.72 12.85
CA VAL A 140 -11.76 8.95 12.46
C VAL A 140 -11.85 9.17 10.95
N LEU A 141 -11.43 8.20 10.14
CA LEU A 141 -11.50 8.33 8.68
C LEU A 141 -12.92 8.51 8.16
N THR A 142 -13.87 7.72 8.66
CA THR A 142 -15.29 7.82 8.25
C THR A 142 -15.85 9.21 8.50
N ASN A 143 -15.64 9.75 9.71
CA ASN A 143 -16.12 11.08 10.06
C ASN A 143 -15.35 12.19 9.34
N SER A 144 -14.04 12.01 9.08
CA SER A 144 -13.24 12.96 8.31
C SER A 144 -13.75 13.08 6.87
N PHE A 145 -14.01 11.96 6.19
CA PHE A 145 -14.51 11.93 4.81
C PHE A 145 -15.90 12.57 4.71
N ILE A 146 -16.83 12.18 5.59
CA ILE A 146 -18.18 12.76 5.61
C ILE A 146 -18.12 14.26 5.94
N ASN A 147 -17.29 14.67 6.90
CA ASN A 147 -17.24 16.07 7.31
C ASN A 147 -16.59 16.96 6.25
N ILE A 148 -15.51 16.53 5.60
CA ILE A 148 -14.90 17.29 4.52
C ILE A 148 -15.83 17.39 3.32
N ASN A 149 -16.55 16.31 2.97
CA ASN A 149 -17.51 16.35 1.86
C ASN A 149 -18.61 17.37 2.13
N ASN A 150 -19.17 17.36 3.34
CA ASN A 150 -20.19 18.34 3.73
C ASN A 150 -19.69 19.79 3.70
N LEU A 151 -18.40 20.04 3.94
CA LEU A 151 -17.82 21.38 3.80
C LEU A 151 -17.56 21.72 2.33
N LEU A 152 -17.04 20.78 1.55
CA LEU A 152 -16.82 20.93 0.11
C LEU A 152 -18.15 21.21 -0.61
N SER A 153 -19.20 20.43 -0.36
CA SER A 153 -20.54 20.64 -0.94
C SER A 153 -21.09 22.03 -0.58
N ARG A 154 -20.88 22.51 0.66
CA ARG A 154 -21.26 23.88 1.03
C ARG A 154 -20.44 24.92 0.27
N HIS A 155 -19.14 24.70 0.12
CA HIS A 155 -18.24 25.61 -0.58
C HIS A 155 -18.58 25.70 -2.07
N ILE A 156 -18.78 24.57 -2.75
CA ILE A 156 -19.25 24.50 -4.15
C ILE A 156 -20.59 25.22 -4.31
N ASN A 157 -21.54 25.01 -3.40
CA ASN A 157 -22.84 25.69 -3.42
C ASN A 157 -22.75 27.21 -3.16
N THR A 158 -21.58 27.80 -2.84
CA THR A 158 -21.41 29.26 -2.86
C THR A 158 -21.10 29.80 -4.26
N TYR A 159 -20.66 28.94 -5.18
CA TYR A 159 -20.28 29.27 -6.56
C TYR A 159 -21.38 28.93 -7.58
N LEU A 160 -22.67 28.99 -7.22
CA LEU A 160 -23.83 28.49 -8.00
C LEU A 160 -23.91 28.90 -9.50
N ILE A 161 -23.10 29.85 -9.94
CA ILE A 161 -23.08 30.36 -11.32
C ILE A 161 -22.05 29.60 -12.18
N ASP A 162 -21.05 28.94 -11.57
CA ASP A 162 -20.00 28.22 -12.27
C ASP A 162 -20.32 26.72 -12.38
N THR A 163 -20.77 26.31 -13.58
CA THR A 163 -21.12 24.92 -13.88
C THR A 163 -19.92 23.99 -13.85
N ASP A 164 -18.71 24.49 -14.10
CA ASP A 164 -17.50 23.66 -14.12
C ASP A 164 -17.15 23.25 -12.69
N ILE A 165 -17.29 24.17 -11.72
CA ILE A 165 -17.07 23.89 -10.29
C ILE A 165 -18.16 22.97 -9.72
N TYR A 166 -19.40 23.05 -10.22
CA TYR A 166 -20.49 22.19 -9.71
C TYR A 166 -20.23 20.70 -9.97
N ASN A 167 -19.40 20.42 -10.98
CA ASN A 167 -19.16 19.08 -11.48
C ASN A 167 -17.82 18.47 -11.04
N THR A 168 -17.09 19.18 -10.18
CA THR A 168 -15.82 18.71 -9.65
C THR A 168 -16.02 17.63 -8.59
N GLY A 169 -15.20 16.60 -8.65
CA GLY A 169 -15.15 15.53 -7.67
C GLY A 169 -13.75 14.95 -7.59
N THR A 170 -13.55 14.05 -6.63
CA THR A 170 -12.29 13.34 -6.47
C THR A 170 -12.54 12.00 -5.80
N THR A 171 -11.75 11.01 -6.19
CA THR A 171 -11.52 9.84 -5.35
C THR A 171 -10.74 10.25 -4.10
N ALA A 172 -10.71 9.38 -3.10
CA ALA A 172 -9.75 9.50 -2.03
C ALA A 172 -9.43 8.11 -1.51
N THR A 173 -8.15 7.73 -1.53
CA THR A 173 -7.66 6.52 -0.86
C THR A 173 -6.61 6.92 0.17
N VAL A 174 -6.97 6.80 1.44
CA VAL A 174 -6.20 7.28 2.58
C VAL A 174 -5.82 6.13 3.50
N CYS A 175 -4.55 6.07 3.86
CA CYS A 175 -3.98 5.10 4.79
C CYS A 175 -3.45 5.82 6.02
N LEU A 176 -3.96 5.43 7.20
CA LEU A 176 -3.40 5.79 8.48
C LEU A 176 -2.63 4.60 9.04
N LEU A 177 -1.33 4.79 9.26
CA LEU A 177 -0.47 3.80 9.89
C LEU A 177 -0.08 4.28 11.29
N LYS A 178 -0.59 3.60 12.31
CA LYS A 178 -0.29 3.90 13.69
C LYS A 178 0.73 2.92 14.26
N ASP A 179 1.79 3.48 14.83
CA ASP A 179 2.87 2.79 15.52
C ASP A 179 3.59 1.76 14.62
N SER A 180 3.60 2.00 13.31
CA SER A 180 4.04 1.07 12.25
C SER A 180 3.30 -0.28 12.19
N ILE A 181 2.27 -0.50 13.02
CA ILE A 181 1.58 -1.79 13.14
C ILE A 181 0.15 -1.71 12.62
N ASN A 182 -0.62 -0.74 13.09
CA ASN A 182 -2.06 -0.68 12.83
C ASN A 182 -2.32 0.14 11.58
N LEU A 183 -2.59 -0.53 10.46
CA LEU A 183 -2.93 0.09 9.19
C LEU A 183 -4.45 0.15 9.03
N VAL A 184 -4.98 1.34 8.80
CA VAL A 184 -6.38 1.55 8.42
C VAL A 184 -6.44 2.28 7.09
N VAL A 185 -7.11 1.66 6.12
CA VAL A 185 -7.37 2.20 4.80
C VAL A 185 -8.83 2.65 4.75
N GLY A 186 -9.06 3.89 4.37
CA GLY A 186 -10.37 4.41 4.02
C GLY A 186 -10.36 4.88 2.57
N HIS A 187 -11.31 4.42 1.76
CA HIS A 187 -11.38 4.83 0.37
C HIS A 187 -12.79 5.10 -0.14
N VAL A 188 -12.88 5.99 -1.14
CA VAL A 188 -14.03 6.19 -2.03
C VAL A 188 -13.51 6.32 -3.47
N GLY A 189 -14.24 5.72 -4.41
CA GLY A 189 -13.91 5.74 -5.83
C GLY A 189 -13.17 4.47 -6.28
N ASP A 190 -12.38 4.60 -7.33
CA ASP A 190 -11.68 3.50 -8.02
C ASP A 190 -10.15 3.56 -7.90
N SER A 191 -9.59 4.57 -7.21
CA SER A 191 -8.20 4.50 -6.77
C SER A 191 -7.97 3.33 -5.82
N ARG A 192 -6.80 2.71 -5.91
CA ARG A 192 -6.56 1.38 -5.35
C ARG A 192 -5.46 1.39 -4.29
N ALA A 193 -5.61 0.48 -3.33
CA ALA A 193 -4.59 0.16 -2.32
C ALA A 193 -4.31 -1.36 -2.33
N VAL A 194 -3.06 -1.77 -2.55
CA VAL A 194 -2.63 -3.18 -2.61
C VAL A 194 -1.42 -3.42 -1.71
N LEU A 195 -1.55 -4.37 -0.78
CA LEU A 195 -0.47 -4.84 0.09
C LEU A 195 0.22 -6.06 -0.54
N CYS A 196 1.54 -6.09 -0.56
CA CYS A 196 2.29 -7.32 -0.83
C CYS A 196 2.58 -8.06 0.47
N ARG A 197 2.00 -9.26 0.63
CA ARG A 197 2.22 -10.15 1.78
C ARG A 197 2.65 -11.52 1.26
N ASP A 198 3.81 -11.96 1.70
CA ASP A 198 4.43 -13.23 1.26
C ASP A 198 4.61 -13.35 -0.26
N GLY A 199 4.80 -12.21 -0.95
CA GLY A 199 4.93 -12.14 -2.40
C GLY A 199 3.61 -12.02 -3.16
N GLU A 200 2.48 -12.17 -2.48
CA GLU A 200 1.14 -12.13 -3.10
C GLU A 200 0.43 -10.79 -2.86
N PRO A 201 -0.38 -10.30 -3.83
CA PRO A 201 -1.20 -9.12 -3.65
C PRO A 201 -2.40 -9.40 -2.73
N ILE A 202 -2.61 -8.49 -1.79
CA ILE A 202 -3.83 -8.39 -0.98
C ILE A 202 -4.41 -7.00 -1.24
N ARG A 203 -5.45 -6.94 -2.07
CA ARG A 203 -6.20 -5.71 -2.30
C ARG A 203 -6.87 -5.26 -1.02
N LEU A 204 -6.64 -4.00 -0.61
CA LEU A 204 -7.20 -3.37 0.59
C LEU A 204 -8.37 -2.43 0.28
N SER A 205 -8.47 -1.93 -0.95
CA SER A 205 -9.63 -1.19 -1.46
C SER A 205 -10.71 -2.12 -2.03
N THR A 206 -11.91 -1.58 -2.18
CA THR A 206 -13.07 -2.17 -2.86
C THR A 206 -13.35 -1.30 -4.08
N GLU A 207 -13.74 -1.89 -5.21
CA GLU A 207 -14.09 -1.06 -6.37
C GLU A 207 -15.49 -0.46 -6.17
N ASP A 208 -15.61 0.87 -6.20
CA ASP A 208 -16.90 1.57 -6.12
C ASP A 208 -17.51 1.74 -7.52
N SER A 209 -17.89 0.62 -8.14
CA SER A 209 -18.43 0.58 -9.50
C SER A 209 -19.96 0.36 -9.55
N PRO A 210 -20.67 0.96 -10.53
CA PRO A 210 -22.08 0.67 -10.80
C PRO A 210 -22.37 -0.81 -11.13
N GLU A 211 -21.36 -1.61 -11.43
CA GLU A 211 -21.48 -3.06 -11.66
C GLU A 211 -21.88 -3.82 -10.38
N TYR A 212 -21.51 -3.30 -9.21
CA TYR A 212 -21.80 -3.96 -7.94
C TYR A 212 -23.26 -3.78 -7.53
N SER A 213 -23.92 -4.89 -7.23
CA SER A 213 -25.37 -4.93 -6.96
C SER A 213 -25.80 -3.99 -5.83
N GLU A 214 -25.01 -3.90 -4.75
CA GLU A 214 -25.34 -3.04 -3.60
C GLU A 214 -25.21 -1.54 -3.94
N GLU A 215 -24.18 -1.16 -4.71
CA GLU A 215 -23.98 0.20 -5.20
C GLU A 215 -25.09 0.58 -6.19
N ALA A 216 -25.40 -0.29 -7.16
CA ALA A 216 -26.46 -0.08 -8.14
C ALA A 216 -27.86 0.04 -7.50
N LYS A 217 -28.16 -0.78 -6.48
CA LYS A 217 -29.39 -0.67 -5.70
C LYS A 217 -29.48 0.67 -4.98
N ARG A 218 -28.38 1.16 -4.39
CA ARG A 218 -28.34 2.49 -3.76
C ARG A 218 -28.66 3.58 -4.77
N ILE A 219 -27.96 3.62 -5.91
CA ILE A 219 -28.20 4.63 -6.95
C ILE A 219 -29.67 4.66 -7.38
N LYS A 220 -30.25 3.49 -7.70
CA LYS A 220 -31.66 3.39 -8.10
C LYS A 220 -32.62 3.82 -6.98
N LYS A 221 -32.32 3.48 -5.73
CA LYS A 221 -33.14 3.85 -4.56
C LYS A 221 -33.23 5.36 -4.36
N TYR A 222 -32.16 6.09 -4.66
CA TYR A 222 -32.10 7.56 -4.56
C TYR A 222 -32.49 8.27 -5.87
N GLY A 223 -33.10 7.56 -6.82
CA GLY A 223 -33.62 8.14 -8.06
C GLY A 223 -32.58 8.36 -9.16
N GLY A 224 -31.35 7.87 -8.98
CA GLY A 224 -30.34 7.81 -10.01
C GLY A 224 -30.59 6.66 -10.99
N TYR A 225 -29.97 6.75 -12.15
CA TYR A 225 -30.00 5.71 -13.17
C TYR A 225 -28.59 5.37 -13.64
N ILE A 226 -28.41 4.17 -14.17
CA ILE A 226 -27.12 3.70 -14.69
C ILE A 226 -27.30 3.46 -16.18
N VAL A 227 -26.42 4.07 -16.99
CA VAL A 227 -26.36 3.87 -18.44
C VAL A 227 -24.99 3.38 -18.84
N GLU A 228 -24.96 2.55 -19.87
CA GLU A 228 -23.73 2.11 -20.51
C GLU A 228 -23.37 3.09 -21.63
N ASN A 229 -22.13 3.57 -21.66
CA ASN A 229 -21.65 4.41 -22.76
C ASN A 229 -21.30 3.57 -24.00
N SER A 230 -20.91 4.23 -25.10
CA SER A 230 -20.54 3.54 -26.35
C SER A 230 -19.32 2.60 -26.23
N LEU A 231 -18.55 2.71 -25.14
CA LEU A 231 -17.37 1.88 -24.84
C LEU A 231 -17.70 0.73 -23.87
N GLY A 232 -18.95 0.58 -23.45
CA GLY A 232 -19.37 -0.47 -22.54
C GLY A 232 -19.19 -0.16 -21.05
N GLN A 233 -18.83 1.08 -20.70
CA GLN A 233 -18.62 1.48 -19.31
C GLN A 233 -19.94 1.96 -18.70
N LEU A 234 -20.28 1.43 -17.52
CA LEU A 234 -21.43 1.87 -16.76
C LEU A 234 -21.18 3.22 -16.10
N GLN A 235 -22.15 4.12 -16.19
CA GLN A 235 -22.08 5.46 -15.64
C GLN A 235 -23.35 5.83 -14.87
N VAL A 236 -23.17 6.39 -13.68
CA VAL A 236 -24.24 7.02 -12.91
C VAL A 236 -24.70 8.29 -13.61
N ASN A 237 -25.99 8.35 -13.92
CA ASN A 237 -26.65 9.41 -14.68
C ASN A 237 -25.94 9.78 -16.00
N GLY A 238 -25.23 8.83 -16.61
CA GLY A 238 -24.48 9.05 -17.85
C GLY A 238 -23.28 9.99 -17.72
N ARG A 239 -22.73 10.12 -16.50
CA ARG A 239 -21.64 11.04 -16.21
C ARG A 239 -20.48 10.43 -15.44
N LEU A 240 -20.74 9.76 -14.32
CA LEU A 240 -19.68 9.32 -13.38
C LEU A 240 -19.53 7.80 -13.43
N ALA A 241 -18.29 7.32 -13.62
CA ALA A 241 -17.99 5.89 -13.71
C ALA A 241 -17.91 5.18 -12.34
N MET A 242 -17.99 5.93 -11.24
CA MET A 242 -17.93 5.44 -9.87
C MET A 242 -19.19 5.80 -9.06
N THR A 243 -19.44 5.07 -7.98
CA THR A 243 -20.64 5.21 -7.12
C THR A 243 -20.37 5.89 -5.78
N ARG A 244 -19.12 6.25 -5.51
CA ARG A 244 -18.67 6.99 -4.32
C ARG A 244 -17.55 7.94 -4.72
N SER A 245 -17.60 9.15 -4.19
CA SER A 245 -16.60 10.18 -4.40
C SER A 245 -16.72 11.25 -3.31
N LEU A 246 -15.74 12.15 -3.24
CA LEU A 246 -15.84 13.42 -2.54
C LEU A 246 -16.13 14.52 -3.56
N GLY A 247 -17.10 15.38 -3.29
CA GLY A 247 -17.60 16.35 -4.27
C GLY A 247 -18.82 15.78 -5.01
N ASP A 248 -18.89 16.00 -6.33
CA ASP A 248 -20.01 15.56 -7.18
C ASP A 248 -21.39 15.91 -6.59
N VAL A 249 -21.55 17.16 -6.15
CA VAL A 249 -22.71 17.65 -5.38
C VAL A 249 -24.05 17.35 -6.08
N GLU A 250 -24.06 17.34 -7.41
CA GLU A 250 -25.22 16.95 -8.19
C GLU A 250 -25.59 15.48 -7.99
N LEU A 251 -24.59 14.60 -8.04
CA LEU A 251 -24.76 13.16 -7.98
C LEU A 251 -24.92 12.64 -6.55
N GLU A 252 -24.51 13.43 -5.54
CA GLU A 252 -24.75 13.14 -4.13
C GLU A 252 -26.25 12.90 -3.84
N LYS A 253 -27.11 13.67 -4.52
CA LYS A 253 -28.58 13.58 -4.39
C LYS A 253 -29.16 12.28 -4.93
N VAL A 254 -28.44 11.61 -5.84
CA VAL A 254 -28.87 10.36 -6.48
C VAL A 254 -28.12 9.14 -5.98
N GLY A 255 -27.39 9.26 -4.86
CA GLY A 255 -26.81 8.14 -4.15
C GLY A 255 -25.30 7.94 -4.36
N VAL A 256 -24.60 8.89 -4.96
CA VAL A 256 -23.12 8.92 -4.91
C VAL A 256 -22.72 9.41 -3.51
N VAL A 257 -22.04 8.58 -2.72
CA VAL A 257 -21.82 8.87 -1.29
C VAL A 257 -20.35 9.07 -0.96
N ALA A 258 -20.08 9.98 -0.03
CA ALA A 258 -18.74 10.21 0.53
C ALA A 258 -18.38 9.26 1.69
N THR A 259 -19.23 8.28 2.01
CA THR A 259 -18.96 7.33 3.10
C THR A 259 -17.91 6.31 2.63
N PRO A 260 -16.71 6.29 3.23
CA PRO A 260 -15.65 5.42 2.75
C PRO A 260 -15.90 3.97 3.12
N HIS A 261 -15.39 3.09 2.29
CA HIS A 261 -15.10 1.72 2.70
C HIS A 261 -13.86 1.73 3.60
N ILE A 262 -13.97 1.09 4.76
CA ILE A 262 -12.89 1.01 5.74
C ILE A 262 -12.37 -0.42 5.82
N ARG A 263 -11.05 -0.57 5.77
CA ARG A 263 -10.36 -1.82 6.05
C ARG A 263 -9.24 -1.60 7.06
N SER A 264 -9.23 -2.37 8.13
CA SER A 264 -8.17 -2.35 9.14
C SER A 264 -7.42 -3.67 9.15
N ILE A 265 -6.09 -3.60 9.17
CA ILE A 265 -5.21 -4.75 9.27
C ILE A 265 -4.01 -4.45 10.17
N GLU A 266 -3.42 -5.50 10.72
CA GLU A 266 -2.12 -5.47 11.35
C GLU A 266 -1.02 -5.70 10.29
N VAL A 267 -0.03 -4.81 10.25
CA VAL A 267 1.18 -4.94 9.45
C VAL A 267 2.09 -5.96 10.10
N LYS A 268 2.43 -7.00 9.35
CA LYS A 268 3.30 -8.08 9.76
C LYS A 268 4.66 -7.89 9.11
N HIS A 269 5.54 -7.09 9.70
CA HIS A 269 6.84 -6.73 9.11
C HIS A 269 7.72 -7.90 8.64
N GLY A 270 7.58 -9.11 9.18
CA GLY A 270 8.30 -10.30 8.67
C GLY A 270 7.71 -10.92 7.39
N ARG A 271 6.49 -10.53 7.02
CA ARG A 271 5.70 -11.07 5.89
C ARG A 271 5.32 -9.99 4.87
N ASP A 272 5.06 -8.77 5.33
CA ASP A 272 4.60 -7.64 4.52
C ASP A 272 5.78 -6.88 3.96
N ALA A 273 5.86 -6.81 2.63
CA ALA A 273 6.98 -6.19 1.94
C ALA A 273 6.74 -4.71 1.64
N PHE A 274 5.53 -4.35 1.21
CA PHE A 274 5.16 -2.98 0.88
C PHE A 274 3.66 -2.82 0.69
N LEU A 275 3.20 -1.58 0.73
CA LEU A 275 1.87 -1.13 0.31
C LEU A 275 2.02 -0.21 -0.90
N VAL A 276 1.17 -0.38 -1.91
CA VAL A 276 1.06 0.47 -3.08
C VAL A 276 -0.31 1.16 -3.07
N LEU A 277 -0.32 2.47 -3.29
CA LEU A 277 -1.52 3.23 -3.63
C LEU A 277 -1.39 3.71 -5.07
N ASP A 278 -2.43 3.61 -5.89
CA ASP A 278 -2.40 4.07 -7.28
C ASP A 278 -3.76 4.58 -7.79
N THR A 279 -3.72 5.48 -8.77
CA THR A 279 -4.90 6.01 -9.49
C THR A 279 -5.31 5.11 -10.65
N ASP A 280 -6.45 5.44 -11.26
CA ASP A 280 -7.03 4.63 -12.34
C ASP A 280 -6.12 4.53 -13.58
N GLY A 281 -5.32 5.58 -13.84
CA GLY A 281 -4.33 5.60 -14.90
C GLY A 281 -3.26 4.53 -14.77
N VAL A 282 -3.03 3.99 -13.58
CA VAL A 282 -2.16 2.82 -13.36
C VAL A 282 -2.98 1.54 -13.30
N ASN A 283 -4.05 1.51 -12.50
CA ASN A 283 -4.73 0.26 -12.16
C ASN A 283 -5.65 -0.29 -13.28
N PHE A 284 -6.06 0.54 -14.25
CA PHE A 284 -6.79 0.08 -15.43
C PHE A 284 -5.90 -0.69 -16.40
N VAL A 285 -4.58 -0.50 -16.29
CA VAL A 285 -3.61 -1.13 -17.21
C VAL A 285 -2.78 -2.21 -16.52
N LEU A 286 -2.48 -2.03 -15.22
CA LEU A 286 -1.73 -2.98 -14.40
C LEU A 286 -2.64 -3.65 -13.35
N ASN A 287 -2.76 -4.97 -13.43
CA ASN A 287 -3.47 -5.73 -12.41
C ASN A 287 -2.67 -5.86 -11.09
N ASP A 288 -3.32 -6.31 -10.02
CA ASP A 288 -2.68 -6.37 -8.69
C ASP A 288 -1.42 -7.23 -8.65
N HIS A 289 -1.40 -8.36 -9.37
CA HIS A 289 -0.21 -9.23 -9.46
C HIS A 289 0.90 -8.56 -10.26
N GLU A 290 0.59 -7.92 -11.39
CA GLU A 290 1.56 -7.17 -12.20
C GLU A 290 2.19 -6.04 -11.38
N THR A 291 1.37 -5.28 -10.64
CA THR A 291 1.83 -4.22 -9.74
C THR A 291 2.78 -4.76 -8.67
N VAL A 292 2.40 -5.84 -7.96
CA VAL A 292 3.24 -6.44 -6.92
C VAL A 292 4.54 -7.03 -7.49
N ASN A 293 4.48 -7.67 -8.65
CA ASN A 293 5.66 -8.25 -9.30
C ASN A 293 6.64 -7.18 -9.75
N LEU A 294 6.15 -6.11 -10.37
CA LEU A 294 6.97 -4.99 -10.82
C LEU A 294 7.66 -4.32 -9.63
N VAL A 295 6.91 -3.98 -8.57
CA VAL A 295 7.50 -3.35 -7.37
C VAL A 295 8.50 -4.27 -6.67
N SER A 296 8.23 -5.58 -6.61
CA SER A 296 9.13 -6.56 -6.00
C SER A 296 10.45 -6.69 -6.76
N SER A 297 10.47 -6.46 -8.07
CA SER A 297 11.67 -6.52 -8.91
C SER A 297 12.62 -5.32 -8.69
N CYS A 298 12.06 -4.17 -8.30
CA CYS A 298 12.82 -2.92 -8.13
C CYS A 298 13.72 -2.95 -6.87
N PRO A 299 14.87 -2.26 -6.87
CA PRO A 299 15.78 -2.22 -5.72
C PRO A 299 15.40 -1.17 -4.67
N SER A 300 14.67 -0.12 -5.07
CA SER A 300 14.23 0.94 -4.18
C SER A 300 12.76 1.30 -4.43
N PRO A 301 12.03 1.79 -3.41
CA PRO A 301 10.66 2.30 -3.59
C PRO A 301 10.57 3.44 -4.60
N LYS A 302 11.64 4.24 -4.76
CA LYS A 302 11.72 5.32 -5.74
C LYS A 302 11.75 4.82 -7.19
N GLU A 303 12.56 3.80 -7.46
CA GLU A 303 12.55 3.15 -8.77
C GLU A 303 11.21 2.44 -8.99
N ALA A 304 10.68 1.76 -7.98
CA ALA A 304 9.38 1.10 -8.09
C ALA A 304 8.25 2.07 -8.47
N ALA A 305 8.17 3.23 -7.83
CA ALA A 305 7.17 4.24 -8.15
C ALA A 305 7.33 4.80 -9.57
N SER A 306 8.58 5.02 -10.02
CA SER A 306 8.86 5.46 -11.38
C SER A 306 8.48 4.38 -12.40
N SER A 307 8.91 3.15 -12.18
CA SER A 307 8.62 2.01 -13.07
C SER A 307 7.13 1.70 -13.17
N LEU A 308 6.35 1.79 -12.09
CA LEU A 308 4.90 1.56 -12.16
C LEU A 308 4.21 2.55 -13.11
N VAL A 309 4.52 3.84 -12.95
CA VAL A 309 3.89 4.90 -13.73
C VAL A 309 4.38 4.89 -15.18
N ASP A 310 5.68 4.64 -15.39
CA ASP A 310 6.26 4.55 -16.73
C ASP A 310 5.72 3.33 -17.50
N GLU A 311 5.53 2.18 -16.82
CA GLU A 311 4.98 0.97 -17.44
C GLU A 311 3.50 1.16 -17.81
N ALA A 312 2.71 1.81 -16.94
CA ALA A 312 1.32 2.16 -17.26
C ALA A 312 1.22 3.03 -18.51
N LEU A 313 2.11 4.02 -18.66
CA LEU A 313 2.18 4.84 -19.87
C LEU A 313 2.61 4.02 -21.09
N HIS A 314 3.56 3.10 -20.92
CA HIS A 314 4.02 2.21 -22.01
C HIS A 314 2.90 1.30 -22.53
N PHE A 315 2.01 0.85 -21.64
CA PHE A 315 0.85 0.03 -22.00
C PHE A 315 -0.35 0.82 -22.53
N GLY A 316 -0.18 2.13 -22.71
CA GLY A 316 -1.15 2.98 -23.37
C GLY A 316 -2.13 3.66 -22.42
N SER A 317 -1.79 3.79 -21.13
CA SER A 317 -2.54 4.70 -20.26
C SER A 317 -2.54 6.11 -20.85
N GLU A 318 -3.72 6.68 -20.98
CA GLU A 318 -3.90 8.05 -21.45
C GLU A 318 -4.16 9.03 -20.30
N ASP A 319 -4.42 8.51 -19.10
CA ASP A 319 -4.84 9.30 -17.95
C ASP A 319 -3.69 9.84 -17.11
N ASN A 320 -4.03 10.70 -16.14
CA ASN A 320 -3.12 11.00 -15.04
C ASN A 320 -2.77 9.69 -14.32
N SER A 321 -1.48 9.48 -14.10
CA SER A 321 -0.98 8.22 -13.54
C SER A 321 -0.14 8.54 -12.33
N THR A 322 -0.66 8.22 -11.15
CA THR A 322 -0.01 8.49 -9.88
C THR A 322 0.08 7.22 -9.05
N CYS A 323 1.20 7.05 -8.36
CA CYS A 323 1.35 5.99 -7.37
C CYS A 323 2.17 6.45 -6.15
N VAL A 324 1.98 5.73 -5.04
CA VAL A 324 2.72 5.85 -3.79
C VAL A 324 3.16 4.46 -3.36
N VAL A 325 4.46 4.26 -3.11
CA VAL A 325 5.05 3.00 -2.67
C VAL A 325 5.62 3.15 -1.26
N ILE A 326 5.07 2.39 -0.32
CA ILE A 326 5.38 2.44 1.11
C ILE A 326 6.09 1.13 1.49
N PRO A 327 7.40 1.14 1.79
CA PRO A 327 8.12 -0.07 2.16
C PRO A 327 7.78 -0.52 3.58
N PHE A 328 7.69 -1.84 3.76
CA PHE A 328 7.55 -2.48 5.06
C PHE A 328 8.75 -3.40 5.35
N GLY A 329 8.67 -4.12 6.47
CA GLY A 329 9.77 -4.89 7.04
C GLY A 329 10.38 -5.91 6.07
N ALA A 330 9.57 -6.52 5.21
CA ALA A 330 9.99 -7.56 4.29
C ALA A 330 10.34 -7.04 2.88
N TRP A 331 10.59 -5.72 2.73
CA TRP A 331 11.00 -5.14 1.45
C TRP A 331 12.19 -5.90 0.85
N GLY A 332 12.08 -6.31 -0.42
CA GLY A 332 13.14 -7.03 -1.14
C GLY A 332 13.20 -8.53 -0.87
N LYS A 333 12.38 -9.09 0.04
CA LYS A 333 12.38 -10.52 0.38
C LYS A 333 11.81 -11.41 -0.75
N TYR A 334 10.85 -10.91 -1.52
CA TYR A 334 10.08 -11.71 -2.49
C TYR A 334 10.45 -11.47 -3.96
N ARG A 335 11.69 -11.06 -4.23
CA ARG A 335 12.21 -10.74 -5.58
C ARG A 335 12.07 -11.85 -6.61
N ASP A 336 12.05 -13.11 -6.17
CA ASP A 336 12.08 -14.28 -7.03
C ASP A 336 10.82 -15.17 -6.90
N ALA A 337 9.76 -14.68 -6.23
CA ALA A 337 8.59 -15.50 -5.93
C ALA A 337 7.82 -15.95 -7.18
N ASP A 338 7.91 -15.24 -8.30
CA ASP A 338 7.30 -15.69 -9.55
C ASP A 338 8.03 -15.18 -10.81
N LYS A 339 9.03 -15.93 -11.28
CA LYS A 339 9.59 -15.75 -12.63
C LYS A 339 8.76 -16.45 -13.71
N SER A 340 7.60 -16.98 -13.36
CA SER A 340 6.79 -17.87 -14.20
C SER A 340 5.33 -17.46 -14.27
N MET A 341 5.04 -16.24 -14.74
CA MET A 341 3.71 -15.96 -15.29
C MET A 341 3.81 -15.38 -16.70
N PRO A 342 3.12 -15.98 -17.69
CA PRO A 342 3.02 -15.42 -19.02
C PRO A 342 2.16 -14.16 -18.94
N TYR A 343 2.81 -13.05 -19.25
CA TYR A 343 2.22 -11.74 -19.48
C TYR A 343 0.90 -11.83 -20.27
N SER A 344 -0.20 -11.32 -19.70
CA SER A 344 -1.51 -11.37 -20.34
C SER A 344 -1.70 -10.18 -21.27
N PHE A 345 -1.06 -10.23 -22.44
CA PHE A 345 -1.32 -9.35 -23.59
C PHE A 345 -2.82 -9.31 -24.00
N GLY A 346 -3.62 -10.27 -23.51
CA GLY A 346 -5.03 -10.42 -23.85
C GLY A 346 -5.99 -9.42 -23.21
N ARG A 347 -5.63 -8.61 -22.20
CA ARG A 347 -6.64 -7.78 -21.52
C ARG A 347 -7.11 -6.56 -22.33
N ASN A 348 -6.23 -5.95 -23.11
CA ASN A 348 -6.64 -4.96 -24.12
C ASN A 348 -7.56 -5.53 -25.22
N LEU A 349 -7.71 -6.86 -25.30
CA LEU A 349 -8.61 -7.56 -26.21
C LEU A 349 -9.80 -8.26 -25.51
N LEU A 350 -9.74 -8.51 -24.20
CA LEU A 350 -10.74 -9.26 -23.43
C LEU A 350 -11.81 -8.39 -22.75
N GLY A 351 -11.63 -7.06 -22.70
CA GLY A 351 -12.77 -6.14 -22.54
C GLY A 351 -13.83 -6.27 -23.64
N ASN A 352 -13.54 -7.05 -24.69
CA ASN A 352 -14.43 -7.33 -25.83
C ASN A 352 -14.82 -8.81 -25.99
N ARG A 353 -14.59 -9.69 -25.02
CA ARG A 353 -14.84 -11.15 -25.18
C ARG A 353 -15.49 -11.86 -23.99
N TYR A 354 -16.55 -11.27 -23.46
CA TYR A 354 -17.72 -12.04 -23.03
C TYR A 354 -18.96 -11.49 -23.74
N LYS A 355 -18.92 -11.56 -25.08
CA LYS A 355 -20.11 -11.46 -25.93
C LYS A 355 -20.23 -12.81 -26.64
N TYR A 356 -21.44 -13.37 -26.60
CA TYR A 356 -21.88 -14.70 -27.04
C TYR A 356 -21.76 -15.82 -26.00
N GLY A 357 -22.83 -15.90 -25.20
CA GLY A 357 -23.27 -17.03 -24.40
C GLY A 357 -24.72 -16.79 -24.00
#